data_AF-A0A181ZAK8-F1
#
_entry.id   AF-A0A181ZAK8-F1
#
_cell.length_a   1.000
_cell.length_b   1.000
_cell.length_c   1.000
_cell.angle_alpha   90.00
_cell.angle_beta   90.00
_cell.angle_gamma   90.00
#
_symmetry.space_group_name_H-M   'P 1'
#
loop_
_entity.id
_entity.type
_entity.pdbx_description
1 polymer ?
#
loop_
_entity_poly.entity_id
_entity_poly.type
_entity_poly.pdbx_seq_one_letter_code
_entity_poly.pdbx_strand_id
1 'polypeptide(L)'
;MTDTSTRVASPIRVPDPDLATAVHEPGGIAGIADRIRRTDADTVVLGADRFVQEHADGPRVDPTSAALALGRALPAHRFLIAVAPTRDHPYNVARRVLSLDHVLGGRVGLLVGAHDPGAHDPAADDERSHDPAEFARVVRGLWATWPFDSIVGDRSTGVFADTDRVRPLDHDGGPGGYRVRGPLTTPSRPGGSPVLAVWDDVDLPDADLRLSAATPVLPADAAQPGPATTA
;
A
#
# COMPACT_ATOMS: atom_id res chain seq x y z
N MET A 1 6.99 32.46 -1.24
CA MET A 1 7.80 31.58 -2.10
C MET A 1 8.52 30.62 -1.16
N THR A 2 7.81 29.60 -0.71
CA THR A 2 8.29 28.66 0.31
C THR A 2 9.03 27.55 -0.41
N ASP A 3 10.32 27.50 -0.16
CA ASP A 3 11.25 26.46 -0.59
C ASP A 3 10.67 25.08 -0.24
N THR A 4 10.13 24.39 -1.25
CA THR A 4 9.64 23.02 -1.12
C THR A 4 10.83 22.11 -1.43
N SER A 5 11.83 22.14 -0.56
CA SER A 5 12.90 21.16 -0.58
C SER A 5 12.24 19.78 -0.45
N THR A 6 12.22 19.02 -1.54
CA THR A 6 11.64 17.67 -1.61
C THR A 6 12.32 16.81 -0.56
N ARG A 7 11.70 16.67 0.61
CA ARG A 7 12.20 15.82 1.67
C ARG A 7 12.18 14.39 1.12
N VAL A 8 13.36 13.78 1.04
CA VAL A 8 13.50 12.36 0.71
C VAL A 8 12.76 11.58 1.78
N ALA A 9 11.85 10.69 1.36
CA ALA A 9 11.13 9.84 2.30
C ALA A 9 12.12 8.98 3.10
N SER A 10 11.81 8.75 4.38
CA SER A 10 12.57 7.85 5.27
C SER A 10 11.71 6.61 5.53
N PRO A 11 11.73 5.61 4.63
CA PRO A 11 10.92 4.40 4.76
C PRO A 11 11.52 3.41 5.77
N ILE A 12 10.65 2.73 6.52
CA ILE A 12 11.01 1.58 7.36
C ILE A 12 10.02 0.43 7.12
N ARG A 13 10.53 -0.78 6.93
CA ARG A 13 9.72 -2.00 6.79
C ARG A 13 9.38 -2.56 8.16
N VAL A 14 8.12 -2.88 8.39
CA VAL A 14 7.70 -3.63 9.57
C VAL A 14 7.73 -5.12 9.21
N PRO A 15 8.48 -5.96 9.96
CA PRO A 15 8.48 -7.40 9.71
C PRO A 15 7.09 -8.01 9.81
N ASP A 16 6.75 -8.91 8.89
CA ASP A 16 5.48 -9.63 8.92
C ASP A 16 5.32 -10.50 10.20
N PRO A 17 6.36 -11.20 10.70
CA PRO A 17 6.27 -11.96 11.95
C PRO A 17 5.98 -11.09 13.19
N ASP A 18 6.53 -9.87 13.23
CA ASP A 18 6.29 -8.92 14.31
C ASP A 18 4.82 -8.49 14.32
N LEU A 19 4.25 -8.19 13.15
CA LEU A 19 2.83 -7.85 13.01
C LEU A 19 1.93 -9.03 13.36
N ALA A 20 2.27 -10.24 12.91
CA ALA A 20 1.53 -11.46 13.21
C ALA A 20 1.50 -11.74 14.72
N THR A 21 2.60 -11.49 15.42
CA THR A 21 2.65 -11.63 16.88
C THR A 21 1.83 -10.52 17.56
N ALA A 22 2.01 -9.27 17.13
CA ALA A 22 1.39 -8.09 17.72
C ALA A 22 -0.15 -8.10 17.68
N VAL A 23 -0.78 -8.74 16.70
CA VAL A 23 -2.26 -8.85 16.64
C VAL A 23 -2.85 -9.82 17.66
N HIS A 24 -2.04 -10.72 18.23
CA HIS A 24 -2.46 -11.66 19.26
C HIS A 24 -2.14 -11.18 20.68
N GLU A 25 -1.33 -10.13 20.82
CA GLU A 25 -0.91 -9.59 22.10
C GLU A 25 -1.74 -8.34 22.50
N PRO A 26 -2.24 -8.26 23.74
CA PRO A 26 -2.85 -7.04 24.24
C PRO A 26 -1.89 -5.85 24.11
N GLY A 27 -2.27 -4.85 23.30
CA GLY A 27 -1.44 -3.66 23.05
C GLY A 27 -0.30 -3.86 22.05
N GLY A 28 -0.16 -5.02 21.39
CA GLY A 28 0.95 -5.30 20.46
C GLY A 28 1.05 -4.27 19.32
N ILE A 29 -0.07 -3.88 18.71
CA ILE A 29 -0.09 -2.81 17.69
C ILE A 29 0.42 -1.46 18.23
N ALA A 30 0.10 -1.13 19.49
CA ALA A 30 0.62 0.07 20.13
C ALA A 30 2.14 -0.03 20.37
N GLY A 31 2.64 -1.21 20.76
CA GLY A 31 4.07 -1.49 20.88
C GLY A 31 4.83 -1.33 19.56
N ILE A 32 4.27 -1.81 18.44
CA ILE A 32 4.83 -1.55 17.10
C ILE A 32 4.86 -0.05 16.79
N ALA A 33 3.77 0.67 17.09
CA ALA A 33 3.72 2.12 16.89
C ALA A 33 4.77 2.86 17.73
N ASP A 34 4.99 2.46 18.99
CA ASP A 34 6.02 3.04 19.86
C ASP A 34 7.43 2.78 19.32
N ARG A 35 7.71 1.56 18.83
CA ARG A 35 8.97 1.24 18.16
C ARG A 35 9.21 2.15 16.96
N ILE A 36 8.20 2.35 16.12
CA ILE A 36 8.29 3.24 14.94
C ILE A 36 8.58 4.68 15.37
N ARG A 37 7.91 5.20 16.41
CA ARG A 37 8.14 6.57 16.92
C ARG A 37 9.56 6.82 17.46
N ARG A 38 10.30 5.76 17.82
CA ARG A 38 11.70 5.85 18.25
C ARG A 38 12.69 5.91 17.08
N THR A 39 12.20 5.83 15.84
CA THR A 39 12.98 5.98 14.62
C THR A 39 12.76 7.37 14.00
N ASP A 40 13.56 7.72 13.00
CA ASP A 40 13.39 8.92 12.19
C ASP A 40 12.49 8.68 10.95
N ALA A 41 11.88 7.50 10.85
CA ALA A 41 11.07 7.11 9.71
C ALA A 41 9.79 7.96 9.59
N ASP A 42 9.49 8.42 8.39
CA ASP A 42 8.24 9.12 8.08
C ASP A 42 7.25 8.25 7.29
N THR A 43 7.72 7.09 6.80
CA THR A 43 6.96 6.18 5.94
C THR A 43 7.11 4.76 6.45
N VAL A 44 5.99 4.10 6.71
CA VAL A 44 5.91 2.72 7.18
C VAL A 44 5.54 1.82 6.01
N VAL A 45 6.39 0.84 5.71
CA VAL A 45 6.18 -0.12 4.64
C VAL A 45 5.69 -1.43 5.24
N LEU A 46 4.53 -1.90 4.79
CA LEU A 46 3.85 -3.06 5.34
C LEU A 46 3.74 -4.16 4.29
N GLY A 47 4.14 -5.37 4.65
CA GLY A 47 4.03 -6.54 3.78
C GLY A 47 5.17 -6.73 2.78
N ALA A 48 6.19 -5.87 2.78
CA ALA A 48 7.30 -5.96 1.82
C ALA A 48 8.16 -7.23 2.02
N ASP A 49 8.02 -7.94 3.15
CA ASP A 49 8.71 -9.21 3.39
C ASP A 49 8.31 -10.30 2.39
N ARG A 50 7.17 -10.17 1.71
CA ARG A 50 6.83 -11.09 0.61
C ARG A 50 7.70 -10.92 -0.63
N PHE A 51 8.38 -9.79 -0.79
CA PHE A 51 9.29 -9.55 -1.91
C PHE A 51 10.70 -10.08 -1.64
N VAL A 52 11.00 -10.49 -0.39
CA VAL A 52 12.27 -11.07 0.02
C VAL A 52 12.10 -12.55 0.38
N GLN A 53 12.76 -13.43 -0.38
CA GLN A 53 12.59 -14.89 -0.28
C GLN A 53 12.84 -15.47 1.12
N GLU A 54 13.72 -14.85 1.91
CA GLU A 54 14.11 -15.33 3.25
C GLU A 54 12.94 -15.42 4.24
N HIS A 55 11.82 -14.76 3.96
CA HIS A 55 10.65 -14.72 4.83
C HIS A 55 9.37 -15.22 4.15
N ALA A 56 9.48 -16.06 3.11
CA ALA A 56 8.33 -16.57 2.34
C ALA A 56 7.34 -17.39 3.20
N ASP A 57 7.85 -18.12 4.19
CA ASP A 57 7.10 -19.08 4.99
C ASP A 57 6.95 -18.58 6.44
N GLY A 58 5.84 -17.92 6.73
CA GLY A 58 5.54 -17.39 8.05
C GLY A 58 4.12 -16.84 8.17
N PRO A 59 3.57 -16.70 9.39
CA PRO A 59 2.27 -16.10 9.58
C PRO A 59 2.31 -14.63 9.13
N ARG A 60 1.27 -14.20 8.42
CA ARG A 60 1.14 -12.82 7.93
C ARG A 60 -0.24 -12.26 8.24
N VAL A 61 -0.26 -10.97 8.52
CA VAL A 61 -1.48 -10.17 8.59
C VAL A 61 -1.65 -9.43 7.27
N ASP A 62 -2.89 -9.27 6.81
CA ASP A 62 -3.16 -8.43 5.63
C ASP A 62 -2.60 -7.01 5.87
N PRO A 63 -1.71 -6.50 5.00
CA PRO A 63 -1.04 -5.22 5.21
C PRO A 63 -2.02 -4.04 5.19
N THR A 64 -3.16 -4.16 4.50
CA THR A 64 -4.18 -3.09 4.48
C THR A 64 -4.83 -2.94 5.86
N SER A 65 -5.18 -4.07 6.49
CA SER A 65 -5.76 -4.12 7.83
C SER A 65 -4.77 -3.64 8.88
N ALA A 66 -3.50 -4.06 8.78
CA ALA A 66 -2.43 -3.57 9.65
C ALA A 66 -2.23 -2.05 9.53
N ALA A 67 -2.25 -1.52 8.29
CA ALA A 67 -2.13 -0.10 8.04
C ALA A 67 -3.29 0.71 8.62
N LEU A 68 -4.52 0.19 8.58
CA LEU A 68 -5.66 0.86 9.23
C LEU A 68 -5.42 1.00 10.74
N ALA A 69 -4.98 -0.06 11.41
CA ALA A 69 -4.73 -0.06 12.85
C ALA A 69 -3.56 0.87 13.22
N LEU A 70 -2.41 0.72 12.56
CA LEU A 70 -1.22 1.55 12.80
C LEU A 70 -1.43 3.01 12.38
N GLY A 71 -2.16 3.25 11.30
CA GLY A 71 -2.43 4.60 10.80
C GLY A 71 -3.25 5.46 11.75
N ARG A 72 -4.02 4.85 12.64
CA ARG A 72 -4.70 5.52 13.75
C ARG A 72 -3.75 5.84 14.90
N ALA A 73 -2.80 4.95 15.20
CA ALA A 73 -1.78 5.19 16.23
C ALA A 73 -0.71 6.19 15.78
N LEU A 74 -0.41 6.26 14.48
CA LEU A 74 0.69 7.04 13.91
C LEU A 74 0.15 8.15 12.98
N PRO A 75 -0.47 9.24 13.51
CA PRO A 75 -1.14 10.25 12.68
C PRO A 75 -0.18 11.06 11.79
N ALA A 76 1.11 11.10 12.12
CA ALA A 76 2.14 11.82 11.37
C ALA A 76 2.87 10.97 10.30
N HIS A 77 2.62 9.66 10.24
CA HIS A 77 3.35 8.75 9.36
C HIS A 77 2.56 8.42 8.10
N ARG A 78 3.28 8.12 7.02
CA ARG A 78 2.74 7.58 5.76
C ARG A 78 2.85 6.06 5.75
N PHE A 79 2.09 5.42 4.87
CA PHE A 79 1.98 3.97 4.77
C PHE A 79 2.10 3.55 3.32
N LEU A 80 2.99 2.60 3.03
CA LEU A 80 3.06 1.92 1.75
C LEU A 80 2.60 0.47 1.94
N ILE A 81 1.58 0.09 1.18
CA ILE A 81 0.99 -1.25 1.21
C ILE A 81 1.63 -2.07 0.10
N ALA A 82 2.43 -3.07 0.46
CA ALA A 82 2.95 -4.02 -0.52
C ALA A 82 1.81 -4.82 -1.15
N VAL A 83 1.87 -5.09 -2.44
CA VAL A 83 1.02 -6.03 -3.19
C VAL A 83 1.82 -6.70 -4.31
N ALA A 84 1.36 -7.87 -4.75
CA ALA A 84 1.86 -8.52 -5.95
C ALA A 84 0.69 -8.88 -6.87
N PRO A 85 0.86 -8.77 -8.21
CA PRO A 85 -0.20 -9.07 -9.19
C PRO A 85 -0.76 -10.50 -9.07
N THR A 86 0.03 -11.46 -8.59
CA THR A 86 -0.33 -12.88 -8.45
C THR A 86 -1.43 -13.14 -7.41
N ARG A 87 -1.67 -12.22 -6.47
CA ARG A 87 -2.70 -12.39 -5.42
C ARG A 87 -3.92 -11.53 -5.61
N ASP A 88 -3.80 -10.47 -6.40
CA ASP A 88 -4.68 -9.33 -6.32
C ASP A 88 -5.07 -8.87 -7.72
N HIS A 89 -6.35 -8.61 -7.93
CA HIS A 89 -6.82 -7.95 -9.15
C HIS A 89 -6.65 -6.43 -9.02
N PRO A 90 -6.14 -5.71 -10.04
CA PRO A 90 -5.80 -4.28 -9.92
C PRO A 90 -7.00 -3.40 -9.55
N TYR A 91 -8.21 -3.73 -10.01
CA TYR A 91 -9.42 -3.00 -9.62
C TYR A 91 -9.68 -3.04 -8.11
N ASN A 92 -9.47 -4.19 -7.47
CA ASN A 92 -9.69 -4.35 -6.04
C ASN A 92 -8.63 -3.62 -5.24
N VAL A 93 -7.37 -3.64 -5.68
CA VAL A 93 -6.28 -2.89 -5.06
C VAL A 93 -6.49 -1.39 -5.18
N ALA A 94 -6.83 -0.89 -6.36
CA ALA A 94 -7.09 0.52 -6.60
C ALA A 94 -8.19 1.05 -5.66
N ARG A 95 -9.31 0.34 -5.57
CA ARG A 95 -10.42 0.68 -4.66
C ARG A 95 -10.00 0.62 -3.18
N ARG A 96 -9.31 -0.45 -2.78
CA ARG A 96 -8.85 -0.67 -1.39
C ARG A 96 -7.90 0.41 -0.91
N VAL A 97 -6.86 0.71 -1.70
CA VAL A 97 -5.86 1.72 -1.35
C VAL A 97 -6.45 3.12 -1.35
N LEU A 98 -7.26 3.49 -2.36
CA LEU A 98 -7.91 4.80 -2.39
C LEU A 98 -8.85 4.99 -1.20
N SER A 99 -9.60 3.95 -0.83
CA SER A 99 -10.48 4.00 0.35
C SER A 99 -9.68 4.20 1.64
N LEU A 100 -8.58 3.46 1.81
CA LEU A 100 -7.74 3.62 2.98
C LEU A 100 -7.04 4.98 3.01
N ASP A 101 -6.66 5.52 1.85
CA ASP A 101 -6.09 6.86 1.73
C ASP A 101 -7.06 7.95 2.18
N HIS A 102 -8.35 7.84 1.82
CA HIS A 102 -9.42 8.67 2.39
C HIS A 102 -9.51 8.52 3.91
N VAL A 103 -9.55 7.29 4.42
CA VAL A 103 -9.68 7.00 5.86
C VAL A 103 -8.52 7.55 6.68
N LEU A 104 -7.30 7.50 6.14
CA LEU A 104 -6.09 7.95 6.81
C LEU A 104 -5.68 9.38 6.44
N GLY A 105 -6.47 10.09 5.63
CA GLY A 105 -6.26 11.51 5.35
C GLY A 105 -5.09 11.79 4.40
N GLY A 106 -4.81 10.90 3.47
CA GLY A 106 -3.81 11.12 2.42
C GLY A 106 -2.41 10.62 2.69
N ARG A 107 -2.34 9.56 3.49
CA ARG A 107 -1.10 9.03 4.01
C ARG A 107 -0.84 7.62 3.50
N VAL A 108 -1.53 7.17 2.47
CA VAL A 108 -1.43 5.80 1.96
C VAL A 108 -0.95 5.82 0.53
N GLY A 109 -0.04 4.91 0.24
CA GLY A 109 0.38 4.58 -1.11
C GLY A 109 0.42 3.07 -1.32
N LEU A 110 0.63 2.69 -2.56
CA LEU A 110 0.79 1.33 -3.02
C LEU A 110 2.26 1.06 -3.27
N LEU A 111 2.74 -0.13 -2.90
CA LEU A 111 4.04 -0.65 -3.30
C LEU A 111 3.82 -1.94 -4.11
N VAL A 112 4.15 -1.92 -5.39
CA VAL A 112 4.02 -3.09 -6.28
C VAL A 112 5.36 -3.80 -6.41
N GLY A 113 5.39 -5.10 -6.16
CA GLY A 113 6.54 -5.97 -6.46
C GLY A 113 6.20 -7.03 -7.51
N ALA A 114 7.21 -7.54 -8.21
CA ALA A 114 6.99 -8.53 -9.27
C ALA A 114 6.75 -9.94 -8.71
N HIS A 115 7.35 -10.27 -7.56
CA HIS A 115 7.35 -11.63 -7.02
C HIS A 115 6.62 -11.72 -5.68
N ASP A 116 5.92 -12.84 -5.48
CA ASP A 116 5.39 -13.25 -4.18
C ASP A 116 5.51 -14.77 -4.07
N PRO A 117 6.61 -15.29 -3.49
CA PRO A 117 6.95 -16.70 -3.53
C PRO A 117 5.92 -17.57 -2.81
N GLY A 118 5.20 -17.02 -1.82
CA GLY A 118 4.12 -17.73 -1.14
C GLY A 118 2.78 -17.72 -1.90
N ALA A 119 2.67 -16.98 -3.00
CA ALA A 119 1.45 -16.86 -3.81
C ALA A 119 1.37 -17.89 -4.94
N HIS A 120 2.49 -18.55 -5.25
CA HIS A 120 2.56 -19.47 -6.38
C HIS A 120 1.78 -20.75 -6.06
N ASP A 121 0.56 -20.88 -6.59
CA ASP A 121 -0.12 -22.16 -6.72
C ASP A 121 0.32 -22.81 -8.05
N PRO A 122 1.18 -23.85 -8.03
CA PRO A 122 1.60 -24.53 -9.25
C PRO A 122 0.46 -25.25 -9.99
N ALA A 123 -0.74 -25.37 -9.39
CA ALA A 123 -1.93 -25.92 -10.03
C ALA A 123 -2.85 -24.84 -10.64
N ALA A 124 -2.62 -23.55 -10.34
CA ALA A 124 -3.35 -22.45 -10.93
C ALA A 124 -2.71 -22.09 -12.29
N ASP A 125 -3.11 -22.84 -13.30
CA ASP A 125 -2.81 -22.57 -14.71
C ASP A 125 -3.59 -21.30 -15.14
N ASP A 126 -3.11 -20.14 -14.69
CA ASP A 126 -3.64 -18.85 -15.11
C ASP A 126 -2.79 -18.37 -16.28
N GLU A 127 -3.35 -18.38 -17.50
CA GLU A 127 -2.73 -17.84 -18.72
C GLU A 127 -2.39 -16.33 -18.63
N ARG A 128 -2.60 -15.69 -17.47
CA ARG A 128 -2.27 -14.30 -17.19
C ARG A 128 -0.77 -14.10 -17.02
N SER A 129 -0.25 -13.10 -17.73
CA SER A 129 1.14 -12.66 -17.67
C SER A 129 1.54 -12.06 -16.32
N HIS A 130 0.57 -11.67 -15.47
CA HIS A 130 0.80 -11.03 -14.17
C HIS A 130 1.86 -9.89 -14.21
N ASP A 131 1.90 -9.11 -15.29
CA ASP A 131 2.88 -8.04 -15.46
C ASP A 131 2.70 -6.97 -14.36
N PRO A 132 3.68 -6.80 -13.44
CA PRO A 132 3.59 -5.82 -12.37
C PRO A 132 3.57 -4.37 -12.89
N ALA A 133 4.19 -4.08 -14.03
CA ALA A 133 4.17 -2.74 -14.62
C ALA A 133 2.80 -2.43 -15.24
N GLU A 134 2.18 -3.39 -15.94
CA GLU A 134 0.78 -3.26 -16.38
C GLU A 134 -0.17 -3.09 -15.19
N PHE A 135 -0.04 -3.95 -14.18
CA PHE A 135 -0.83 -3.89 -12.95
C PHE A 135 -0.79 -2.48 -12.32
N ALA A 136 0.41 -1.93 -12.15
CA ALA A 136 0.63 -0.62 -11.57
C ALA A 136 0.02 0.51 -12.42
N ARG A 137 0.15 0.44 -13.75
CA ARG A 137 -0.48 1.39 -14.69
C ARG A 137 -2.01 1.34 -14.62
N VAL A 138 -2.60 0.14 -14.56
CA VAL A 138 -4.06 -0.02 -14.40
C VAL A 138 -4.54 0.60 -13.10
N VAL A 139 -3.84 0.35 -11.98
CA VAL A 139 -4.19 0.95 -10.68
C VAL A 139 -4.12 2.47 -10.74
N ARG A 140 -3.02 3.04 -11.27
CA ARG A 140 -2.87 4.49 -11.41
C ARG A 140 -3.95 5.10 -12.30
N GLY A 141 -4.24 4.47 -13.43
CA GLY A 141 -5.30 4.88 -14.35
C GLY A 141 -6.67 4.86 -13.68
N LEU A 142 -6.98 3.82 -12.90
CA LEU A 142 -8.21 3.73 -12.13
C LEU A 142 -8.39 4.91 -11.16
N TRP A 143 -7.33 5.32 -10.44
CA TRP A 143 -7.41 6.49 -9.54
C TRP A 143 -7.74 7.80 -10.26
N ALA A 144 -7.49 7.90 -11.57
CA ALA A 144 -7.82 9.07 -12.38
C ALA A 144 -9.26 9.05 -12.94
N THR A 145 -9.98 7.92 -12.87
CA THR A 145 -11.31 7.76 -13.50
C THR A 145 -12.41 8.61 -12.88
N TRP A 146 -12.27 8.99 -11.61
CA TRP A 146 -13.21 9.87 -10.92
C TRP A 146 -12.44 11.00 -10.20
N PRO A 147 -12.23 12.15 -10.85
CA PRO A 147 -11.52 13.28 -10.26
C PRO A 147 -12.28 13.93 -9.08
N PHE A 148 -11.56 14.35 -8.03
CA PHE A 148 -12.13 15.05 -6.87
C PHE A 148 -12.88 16.33 -7.26
N ASP A 149 -12.33 17.07 -8.22
CA ASP A 149 -12.89 18.35 -8.67
C ASP A 149 -14.12 18.20 -9.59
N SER A 150 -14.59 16.96 -9.82
CA SER A 150 -15.93 16.73 -10.36
C SER A 150 -17.02 16.84 -9.29
N ILE A 151 -16.69 16.82 -8.00
CA ILE A 151 -17.67 16.90 -6.92
C ILE A 151 -18.20 18.33 -6.80
N VAL A 152 -19.51 18.50 -7.05
CA VAL A 152 -20.24 19.76 -6.90
C VAL A 152 -20.85 19.88 -5.50
N GLY A 153 -21.50 18.80 -5.05
CA GLY A 153 -22.09 18.73 -3.70
C GLY A 153 -23.28 19.65 -3.45
N ASP A 154 -24.05 20.02 -4.48
CA ASP A 154 -25.18 20.94 -4.34
C ASP A 154 -26.46 20.21 -3.94
N ARG A 155 -26.85 20.39 -2.66
CA ARG A 155 -28.06 19.81 -2.09
C ARG A 155 -29.35 20.44 -2.63
N SER A 156 -29.31 21.68 -3.10
CA SER A 156 -30.50 22.39 -3.57
C SER A 156 -30.94 21.93 -4.96
N THR A 157 -29.97 21.62 -5.83
CA THR A 157 -30.21 21.09 -7.18
C THR A 157 -30.19 19.56 -7.22
N GLY A 158 -29.69 18.91 -6.16
CA GLY A 158 -29.52 17.44 -6.11
C GLY A 158 -28.32 16.94 -6.92
N VAL A 159 -27.47 17.85 -7.43
CA VAL A 159 -26.29 17.51 -8.23
C VAL A 159 -25.12 17.22 -7.30
N PHE A 160 -24.74 15.94 -7.20
CA PHE A 160 -23.58 15.53 -6.41
C PHE A 160 -22.25 15.77 -7.15
N ALA A 161 -22.18 15.39 -8.43
CA ALA A 161 -20.97 15.48 -9.23
C ALA A 161 -21.28 15.79 -10.69
N ASP A 162 -20.33 16.43 -11.37
CA ASP A 162 -20.29 16.56 -12.82
C ASP A 162 -19.92 15.20 -13.43
N THR A 163 -20.92 14.51 -13.96
CA THR A 163 -20.76 13.17 -14.54
C THR A 163 -19.95 13.17 -15.83
N ASP A 164 -19.85 14.30 -16.53
CA ASP A 164 -19.04 14.41 -17.75
C ASP A 164 -17.54 14.36 -17.45
N ARG A 165 -17.15 14.49 -16.18
CA ARG A 165 -15.76 14.38 -15.73
C ARG A 165 -15.40 12.99 -15.21
N VAL A 166 -16.39 12.12 -15.01
CA VAL A 166 -16.16 10.73 -14.62
C VAL A 166 -16.00 9.90 -15.89
N ARG A 167 -14.82 9.31 -16.10
CA ARG A 167 -14.48 8.61 -17.34
C ARG A 167 -14.02 7.19 -17.03
N PRO A 168 -14.46 6.19 -17.81
CA PRO A 168 -13.92 4.84 -17.68
C PRO A 168 -12.42 4.82 -17.98
N LEU A 169 -11.74 3.81 -17.47
CA LEU A 169 -10.35 3.51 -17.83
C LEU A 169 -10.27 2.82 -19.19
N ASP A 170 -11.21 1.91 -19.48
CA ASP A 170 -11.28 1.10 -20.70
C ASP A 170 -9.93 0.44 -21.10
N HIS A 171 -9.21 -0.10 -20.11
CA HIS A 171 -7.93 -0.78 -20.34
C HIS A 171 -8.16 -2.20 -20.89
N ASP A 172 -7.52 -2.50 -22.02
CA ASP A 172 -7.44 -3.83 -22.62
C ASP A 172 -5.96 -4.18 -22.88
N GLY A 173 -5.40 -5.02 -22.03
CA GLY A 173 -4.02 -5.52 -22.13
C GLY A 173 -3.82 -6.60 -23.19
N GLY A 174 -4.87 -7.01 -23.92
CA GLY A 174 -4.79 -8.10 -24.89
C GLY A 174 -4.76 -9.49 -24.25
N PRO A 175 -4.37 -10.53 -25.00
CA PRO A 175 -4.28 -11.90 -24.48
C PRO A 175 -3.30 -11.99 -23.31
N GLY A 176 -3.75 -12.56 -22.18
CA GLY A 176 -2.94 -12.69 -20.96
C GLY A 176 -2.77 -11.41 -20.13
N GLY A 177 -3.26 -10.26 -20.59
CA GLY A 177 -3.25 -8.99 -19.87
C GLY A 177 -4.54 -8.70 -19.08
N TYR A 178 -4.58 -7.57 -18.38
CA TYR A 178 -5.77 -7.14 -17.66
C TYR A 178 -6.81 -6.54 -18.60
N ARG A 179 -8.10 -6.79 -18.32
CA ARG A 179 -9.22 -6.09 -18.96
C ARG A 179 -10.06 -5.39 -17.92
N VAL A 180 -9.94 -4.07 -17.84
CA VAL A 180 -10.53 -3.27 -16.76
C VAL A 180 -11.21 -2.03 -17.31
N ARG A 181 -12.54 -2.02 -17.24
CA ARG A 181 -13.37 -0.91 -17.72
C ARG A 181 -13.28 0.33 -16.82
N GLY A 182 -13.33 0.17 -15.50
CA GLY A 182 -13.61 1.31 -14.61
C GLY A 182 -15.05 1.86 -14.80
N PRO A 183 -15.35 3.07 -14.29
CA PRO A 183 -14.53 3.87 -13.37
C PRO A 183 -14.43 3.22 -11.98
N LEU A 184 -13.63 3.82 -11.10
CA LEU A 184 -13.70 3.51 -9.66
C LEU A 184 -15.02 4.00 -9.07
N THR A 185 -15.40 3.42 -7.93
CA THR A 185 -16.60 3.78 -7.16
C THR A 185 -16.38 4.96 -6.21
N THR A 186 -15.20 5.55 -6.20
CA THR A 186 -14.80 6.56 -5.22
C THR A 186 -13.94 7.61 -5.91
N PRO A 187 -14.23 8.91 -5.72
CA PRO A 187 -13.41 9.97 -6.28
C PRO A 187 -12.01 9.97 -5.68
N SER A 188 -11.05 10.52 -6.41
CA SER A 188 -9.74 10.89 -5.87
C SER A 188 -9.90 11.95 -4.76
N ARG A 189 -8.79 12.32 -4.11
CA ARG A 189 -8.78 13.31 -3.03
C ARG A 189 -8.36 14.69 -3.53
N PRO A 190 -8.59 15.76 -2.75
CA PRO A 190 -8.07 17.09 -3.06
C PRO A 190 -6.56 17.12 -3.28
N GLY A 191 -5.81 16.24 -2.59
CA GLY A 191 -4.36 16.12 -2.72
C GLY A 191 -3.89 15.20 -3.85
N GLY A 192 -4.80 14.73 -4.70
CA GLY A 192 -4.50 13.79 -5.79
C GLY A 192 -4.70 12.33 -5.42
N SER A 193 -4.08 11.47 -6.22
CA SER A 193 -4.09 10.01 -6.06
C SER A 193 -3.08 9.55 -5.00
N PRO A 194 -3.26 8.35 -4.42
CA PRO A 194 -2.24 7.69 -3.62
C PRO A 194 -0.88 7.62 -4.33
N VAL A 195 0.20 7.59 -3.55
CA VAL A 195 1.56 7.37 -4.06
C VAL A 195 1.66 5.97 -4.67
N LEU A 196 2.26 5.84 -5.85
CA LEU A 196 2.61 4.56 -6.46
C LEU A 196 4.12 4.33 -6.38
N ALA A 197 4.51 3.51 -5.42
CA ALA A 197 5.86 3.00 -5.30
C ALA A 197 5.99 1.65 -6.02
N VAL A 198 7.20 1.32 -6.43
CA VAL A 198 7.54 -0.02 -6.91
C VAL A 198 8.75 -0.58 -6.17
N TRP A 199 8.80 -1.90 -6.08
CA TRP A 199 10.00 -2.62 -5.69
C TRP A 199 11.01 -2.61 -6.85
N ASP A 200 12.28 -2.82 -6.55
CA ASP A 200 13.39 -2.69 -7.51
C ASP A 200 13.39 -3.78 -8.60
N ASP A 201 12.56 -4.80 -8.44
CA ASP A 201 12.30 -5.85 -9.43
C ASP A 201 11.21 -5.49 -10.46
N VAL A 202 10.58 -4.31 -10.35
CA VAL A 202 9.56 -3.83 -11.30
C VAL A 202 10.10 -2.70 -12.17
N ASP A 203 10.02 -2.89 -13.48
CA ASP A 203 10.34 -1.85 -14.46
C ASP A 203 9.14 -0.91 -14.72
N LEU A 204 9.04 0.15 -13.93
CA LEU A 204 8.05 1.22 -14.10
C LEU A 204 8.73 2.60 -13.99
N PRO A 205 9.24 3.18 -15.10
CA PRO A 205 10.03 4.42 -15.08
C PRO A 205 9.33 5.62 -14.43
N ASP A 206 8.00 5.69 -14.52
CA ASP A 206 7.18 6.78 -13.99
C ASP A 206 6.66 6.54 -12.55
N ALA A 207 7.14 5.51 -11.85
CA ALA A 207 6.83 5.29 -10.44
C ALA A 207 7.25 6.50 -9.57
N ASP A 208 6.46 6.81 -8.54
CA ASP A 208 6.70 7.95 -7.66
C ASP A 208 7.86 7.70 -6.69
N LEU A 209 8.04 6.44 -6.27
CA LEU A 209 9.09 5.98 -5.36
C LEU A 209 9.59 4.59 -5.79
N ARG A 210 10.85 4.30 -5.48
CA ARG A 210 11.45 2.97 -5.67
C ARG A 210 12.08 2.50 -4.36
N LEU A 211 11.72 1.29 -3.95
CA LEU A 211 12.22 0.64 -2.74
C LEU A 211 12.91 -0.68 -3.10
N SER A 212 13.78 -1.14 -2.21
CA SER A 212 14.50 -2.42 -2.37
C SER A 212 14.71 -3.10 -1.02
N ALA A 213 15.37 -4.25 -1.05
CA ALA A 213 15.81 -4.96 0.15
C ALA A 213 16.72 -4.11 1.05
N ALA A 214 17.33 -3.03 0.53
CA ALA A 214 18.12 -2.08 1.32
C ALA A 214 17.26 -1.16 2.22
N THR A 215 15.93 -1.15 2.05
CA THR A 215 15.01 -0.41 2.92
C THR A 215 15.16 -0.90 4.36
N PRO A 216 15.45 -0.02 5.34
CA PRO A 216 15.64 -0.39 6.73
C PRO A 216 14.47 -1.20 7.28
N VAL A 217 14.78 -2.17 8.14
CA VAL A 217 13.78 -2.98 8.85
C VAL A 217 13.63 -2.45 10.26
N LEU A 218 12.40 -2.39 10.77
CA LEU A 218 12.10 -1.98 12.14
C LEU A 218 12.88 -2.87 13.11
N PRO A 219 13.81 -2.31 13.91
CA PRO A 219 14.58 -3.11 14.86
C PRO A 219 13.66 -3.79 15.86
N ALA A 220 13.92 -5.07 16.16
CA ALA A 220 13.25 -5.78 17.24
C ALA A 220 13.36 -4.98 18.55
N ASP A 221 12.39 -5.12 19.45
CA ASP A 221 12.54 -4.54 20.78
C ASP A 221 13.77 -5.20 21.44
N ALA A 222 14.68 -4.42 22.00
CA ALA A 222 15.78 -5.00 22.76
C ALA A 222 15.15 -5.85 23.86
N ALA A 223 15.46 -7.16 23.89
CA ALA A 223 14.92 -8.07 24.88
C ALA A 223 15.06 -7.40 26.25
N GLN A 224 13.93 -7.14 26.93
CA GLN A 224 14.03 -6.74 28.33
C GLN A 224 14.79 -7.86 29.04
N PRO A 225 15.84 -7.54 29.84
CA PRO A 225 16.51 -8.56 30.62
C PRO A 225 15.42 -9.27 31.43
N GLY A 226 15.29 -10.58 31.21
CA GLY A 226 14.28 -11.40 31.88
C GLY A 226 14.35 -11.19 33.40
N PRO A 227 13.24 -11.38 34.13
CA PRO A 227 13.20 -11.11 35.55
C PRO A 227 14.36 -11.84 36.22
N ALA A 228 15.19 -11.05 36.92
CA ALA A 228 16.31 -11.59 37.69
C ALA A 228 15.76 -12.70 38.57
N THR A 229 16.21 -13.93 38.30
CA THR A 229 15.92 -15.06 39.17
C THR A 229 16.64 -14.78 40.48
N THR A 230 15.91 -14.19 41.43
CA THR A 230 16.31 -14.19 42.84
C THR A 230 16.35 -15.64 43.29
N ALA A 231 17.57 -16.12 43.52
CA ALA A 231 17.84 -17.40 44.17
C ALA A 231 17.46 -17.37 45.65
#